data_AF-E9UPK8-F1
#
_entry.id   AF-E9UPK8-F1
#
_cell.length_a   1.000
_cell.length_b   1.000
_cell.length_c   1.000
_cell.angle_alpha   90.00
_cell.angle_beta   90.00
_cell.angle_gamma   90.00
#
_symmetry.space_group_name_H-M   'P 1'
#
loop_
_entity.id
_entity.type
_entity.pdbx_description
1 polymer ?
#
loop_
_entity_poly.entity_id
_entity_poly.type
_entity_poly.pdbx_seq_one_letter_code
_entity_poly.pdbx_strand_id
1 'polypeptide(L)'
;MAVPTTGVDPRTIGRSWIIVARHRQPAGTKDPAPWGEAHLKRIGTSTTICGAPAQGWHAFWQLRSEDIRRWCTECSAAARPTRTVSGILSTK
;
A
#
# COMPACT_ATOMS: atom_id res chain seq x y z
N MET A 1 -12.45 3.05 20.58
CA MET A 1 -11.48 2.41 19.68
C MET A 1 -11.02 3.45 18.67
N ALA A 2 -9.78 3.92 18.77
CA ALA A 2 -9.24 4.93 17.86
C ALA A 2 -8.92 4.26 16.52
N VAL A 3 -9.60 4.70 15.46
CA VAL A 3 -9.21 4.38 14.08
C VAL A 3 -7.82 5.00 13.88
N PRO A 4 -6.75 4.23 13.57
CA PRO A 4 -5.47 4.84 13.29
C PRO A 4 -5.64 5.75 12.08
N THR A 5 -5.24 7.01 12.21
CA THR A 5 -5.17 7.99 11.13
C THR A 5 -4.15 7.50 10.11
N THR A 6 -4.53 6.56 9.24
CA THR A 6 -3.62 5.85 8.34
C THR A 6 -3.31 6.68 7.11
N GLY A 7 -2.37 7.62 7.25
CA GLY A 7 -1.47 7.95 6.16
C GLY A 7 -0.23 7.10 6.33
N VAL A 8 -0.06 6.05 5.52
CA VAL A 8 1.23 5.35 5.47
C VAL A 8 2.21 6.31 4.81
N ASP A 9 3.34 6.61 5.48
CA ASP A 9 4.39 7.39 4.83
C ASP A 9 4.90 6.59 3.61
N PRO A 10 4.81 7.10 2.38
CA PRO A 10 5.21 6.36 1.18
C PRO A 10 6.67 5.86 1.22
N ARG A 11 7.56 6.55 1.95
CA ARG A 11 8.98 6.15 2.12
C ARG A 11 9.16 4.92 3.00
N THR A 12 8.12 4.51 3.72
CA THR A 12 8.13 3.31 4.56
C THR A 12 7.66 2.06 3.83
N ILE A 13 7.17 2.19 2.59
CA ILE A 13 6.86 1.07 1.70
C ILE A 13 8.18 0.45 1.22
N GLY A 14 8.28 -0.88 1.35
CA GLY A 14 9.52 -1.64 1.20
C GLY A 14 10.35 -1.77 2.49
N ARG A 15 9.98 -1.07 3.58
CA ARG A 15 10.69 -1.12 4.88
C ARG A 15 9.84 -1.63 6.03
N SER A 16 8.69 -0.98 6.26
CA SER A 16 7.73 -1.32 7.32
C SER A 16 6.41 -1.81 6.74
N TRP A 17 6.12 -1.42 5.50
CA TRP A 17 4.95 -1.82 4.74
C TRP A 17 5.37 -2.51 3.46
N ILE A 18 4.55 -3.44 2.98
CA ILE A 18 4.79 -4.17 1.76
C ILE A 18 3.53 -4.24 0.93
N ILE A 19 3.72 -4.15 -0.38
CA ILE A 19 2.67 -4.32 -1.37
C ILE A 19 2.47 -5.82 -1.56
N VAL A 20 1.22 -6.26 -1.41
CA VAL A 20 0.83 -7.66 -1.60
C VAL A 20 -0.34 -7.76 -2.55
N ALA A 21 -0.42 -8.86 -3.29
CA ALA A 21 -1.59 -9.19 -4.07
C ALA A 21 -1.80 -10.70 -4.11
N ARG A 22 -3.06 -11.11 -4.31
CA ARG A 22 -3.42 -12.52 -4.40
C ARG A 22 -2.81 -13.18 -5.63
N HIS A 23 -2.69 -12.46 -6.74
CA HIS A 23 -2.11 -12.97 -7.97
C HIS A 23 -0.94 -12.10 -8.44
N ARG A 24 0.06 -12.75 -9.03
CA ARG A 24 1.14 -12.11 -9.79
C ARG A 24 0.84 -12.23 -11.28
N GLN A 25 1.32 -11.28 -12.09
CA GLN A 25 1.27 -11.40 -13.55
C GLN A 25 1.95 -12.70 -14.02
N PRO A 26 1.54 -13.27 -15.18
CA PRO A 26 2.14 -14.49 -15.71
C PRO A 26 3.64 -14.36 -15.93
N ALA A 27 4.32 -15.51 -15.91
CA ALA A 27 5.72 -15.60 -16.32
C ALA A 27 5.87 -15.15 -17.78
N GLY A 28 6.95 -14.44 -18.10
CA GLY A 28 7.19 -13.83 -19.42
C GLY A 28 6.92 -12.33 -19.48
N THR A 29 6.30 -11.76 -18.45
CA THR A 29 6.24 -10.30 -18.28
C THR A 29 7.57 -9.79 -17.74
N LYS A 30 8.10 -8.69 -18.31
CA LYS A 30 9.45 -8.16 -18.00
C LYS A 30 9.67 -7.90 -16.50
N ASP A 31 8.64 -7.40 -15.81
CA ASP A 31 8.71 -7.04 -14.39
C ASP A 31 7.57 -7.71 -13.61
N PRO A 32 7.84 -8.42 -12.50
CA PRO A 32 6.81 -9.02 -11.67
C PRO A 32 5.93 -7.94 -11.03
N ALA A 33 4.68 -7.84 -11.49
CA ALA A 33 3.68 -6.93 -10.95
C ALA A 33 2.45 -7.68 -10.41
N PRO A 34 1.67 -7.07 -9.50
CA PRO A 34 0.42 -7.64 -9.06
C PRO A 34 -0.58 -7.73 -10.22
N TRP A 35 -1.32 -8.83 -10.26
CA TRP A 35 -2.43 -9.01 -11.19
C TRP A 35 -3.75 -8.93 -10.43
N GLY A 36 -4.55 -7.91 -10.75
CA GLY A 36 -5.76 -7.58 -10.01
C GLY A 36 -5.48 -6.47 -9.00
N GLU A 37 -6.05 -6.57 -7.81
CA GLU A 37 -5.94 -5.54 -6.78
C GLU A 37 -4.74 -5.75 -5.88
N ALA A 38 -3.96 -4.69 -5.71
CA ALA A 38 -2.88 -4.63 -4.75
C ALA A 38 -3.40 -4.09 -3.41
N HIS A 39 -2.77 -4.58 -2.34
CA HIS A 39 -3.08 -4.22 -0.97
C HIS A 39 -1.80 -3.89 -0.21
N LEU A 40 -1.93 -3.07 0.83
CA LEU A 40 -0.84 -2.77 1.75
C LEU A 40 -0.93 -3.67 2.97
N LYS A 41 0.22 -4.18 3.38
CA LYS A 41 0.37 -5.04 4.55
C LYS A 41 1.55 -4.56 5.37
N ARG A 42 1.42 -4.56 6.70
CA ARG A 42 2.57 -4.30 7.57
C ARG A 42 3.47 -5.54 7.62
N ILE A 43 4.78 -5.35 7.52
CA ILE A 43 5.72 -6.48 7.60
C ILE A 43 5.58 -7.15 8.97
N GLY A 44 5.55 -8.49 8.97
CA GLY A 44 5.36 -9.31 10.16
C GLY A 44 3.90 -9.58 10.55
N THR A 45 2.90 -8.93 9.94
CA THR A 45 1.48 -9.26 10.21
C THR A 45 0.97 -10.33 9.25
N SER A 46 -0.24 -10.85 9.50
CA SER A 46 -0.95 -11.77 8.58
C SER A 46 -2.04 -11.09 7.75
N THR A 47 -2.30 -9.82 8.00
CA THR A 47 -3.49 -9.10 7.52
C THR A 47 -3.08 -7.79 6.86
N THR A 48 -3.76 -7.45 5.75
CA THR A 48 -3.62 -6.15 5.08
C THR A 48 -4.24 -5.03 5.93
N ILE A 49 -3.97 -3.79 5.56
CA ILE A 49 -4.57 -2.62 6.21
C ILE A 49 -6.10 -2.58 6.05
N CYS A 50 -6.63 -3.11 4.95
CA CYS A 50 -8.06 -3.24 4.69
C CYS A 50 -8.70 -4.50 5.34
N GLY A 51 -7.99 -5.17 6.26
CA GLY A 51 -8.52 -6.31 7.01
C GLY A 51 -8.51 -7.65 6.27
N ALA A 52 -8.03 -7.72 5.02
CA ALA A 52 -7.98 -8.98 4.27
C ALA A 52 -6.84 -9.89 4.77
N PRO A 53 -7.07 -11.20 4.96
CA PRO A 53 -6.00 -12.14 5.28
C PRO A 53 -5.06 -12.30 4.06
N ALA A 54 -3.76 -12.12 4.28
CA ALA A 54 -2.73 -12.09 3.25
C ALA A 54 -1.71 -13.24 3.37
N GLN A 55 -2.09 -14.33 4.01
CA GLN A 55 -1.27 -15.54 4.07
C GLN A 55 -1.22 -16.18 2.67
N GLY A 56 -0.02 -16.54 2.21
CA GLY A 56 0.19 -17.12 0.87
C GLY A 56 0.10 -16.14 -0.30
N TRP A 57 -0.13 -14.85 -0.06
CA TRP A 57 -0.16 -13.84 -1.12
C TRP A 57 1.26 -13.50 -1.59
N HIS A 58 1.36 -13.00 -2.82
CA HIS A 58 2.63 -12.54 -3.37
C HIS A 58 3.02 -11.20 -2.76
N ALA A 59 4.26 -11.11 -2.31
CA ALA A 59 4.86 -9.91 -1.75
C ALA A 59 5.80 -9.26 -2.77
N PHE A 60 5.61 -7.97 -3.02
CA PHE A 60 6.32 -7.23 -4.05
C PHE A 60 7.24 -6.20 -3.39
N TRP A 61 8.47 -6.61 -3.07
CA TRP A 61 9.44 -5.78 -2.36
C TRP A 61 10.01 -4.64 -3.20
N GLN A 62 10.13 -4.84 -4.52
CA GLN A 62 10.68 -3.83 -5.42
C GLN A 62 9.68 -2.73 -5.83
N LEU A 63 8.37 -2.92 -5.57
CA LEU A 63 7.35 -2.01 -6.03
C LEU A 63 7.10 -0.88 -5.02
N ARG A 64 6.89 0.32 -5.56
CA ARG A 64 6.48 1.52 -4.83
C ARG A 64 5.00 1.79 -5.06
N SER A 65 4.44 2.75 -4.31
CA SER A 65 3.02 3.12 -4.44
C SER A 65 2.64 3.54 -5.86
N GLU A 66 3.54 4.28 -6.51
CA GLU A 66 3.40 4.81 -7.87
C GLU A 66 3.37 3.73 -8.95
N ASP A 67 3.96 2.55 -8.71
CA ASP A 67 4.02 1.46 -9.69
C ASP A 67 2.70 0.69 -9.78
N ILE A 68 1.79 0.90 -8.83
CA ILE A 68 0.57 0.12 -8.69
C ILE A 68 -0.59 0.78 -9.44
N ARG A 69 -1.03 0.10 -10.50
CA ARG A 69 -2.14 0.55 -11.34
C ARG A 69 -3.50 0.39 -10.67
N ARG A 70 -3.69 -0.67 -9.88
CA ARG A 70 -4.98 -1.01 -9.29
C ARG A 70 -4.82 -1.36 -7.81
N TRP A 71 -5.20 -0.40 -6.98
CA TRP A 71 -5.29 -0.56 -5.55
C TRP A 71 -6.69 -0.96 -5.12
N CYS A 72 -6.78 -1.73 -4.04
CA CYS A 72 -7.98 -1.74 -3.19
C CYS A 72 -8.23 -0.32 -2.65
N THR A 73 -9.50 0.11 -2.58
CA THR A 73 -9.90 1.47 -2.17
C THR A 73 -9.28 1.90 -0.84
N GLU A 74 -9.39 1.10 0.22
CA GLU A 74 -8.84 1.43 1.54
C GLU A 74 -7.30 1.49 1.54
N CYS A 75 -6.67 0.54 0.84
CA CYS A 75 -5.21 0.52 0.70
C CYS A 75 -4.72 1.72 -0.12
N SER A 76 -5.48 2.16 -1.13
CA SER A 76 -5.15 3.32 -1.96
C SER A 76 -5.14 4.62 -1.14
N ALA A 77 -6.10 4.76 -0.22
CA ALA A 77 -6.21 5.90 0.66
C ALA A 77 -5.01 5.96 1.61
N ALA A 78 -4.60 4.80 2.14
CA ALA A 78 -3.43 4.69 3.00
C ALA A 78 -2.10 4.89 2.24
N ALA A 79 -2.02 4.44 0.98
CA ALA A 79 -0.80 4.48 0.14
C ALA A 79 -0.51 5.85 -0.45
N ARG A 80 -1.53 6.70 -0.60
CA ARG A 80 -1.36 8.04 -1.16
C ARG A 80 -0.59 8.91 -0.15
N PRO A 81 0.38 9.71 -0.61
CA PRO A 81 0.96 10.74 0.24
C PRO A 81 -0.17 11.61 0.75
N THR A 82 -0.33 11.71 2.07
CA THR A 82 -1.09 12.78 2.68
C THR A 82 -0.45 14.07 2.19
N ARG A 83 -1.09 14.73 1.21
CA ARG A 83 -0.71 16.07 0.80
C ARG A 83 -0.96 16.91 2.05
N THR A 84 0.09 17.17 2.82
CA THR A 84 0.03 18.14 3.91
C THR A 84 -0.35 19.45 3.25
N VAL A 85 -1.62 19.82 3.34
CA VAL A 85 -2.02 21.19 3.13
C VAL A 85 -1.42 21.92 4.31
N SER A 86 -0.22 22.48 4.12
CA SER A 86 0.30 23.49 5.02
C SER A 86 -0.64 24.68 4.92
N GLY A 87 -1.72 24.64 5.70
CA GLY A 87 -2.57 25.78 5.93
C GLY A 87 -1.71 26.85 6.59
N ILE A 88 -1.38 27.88 5.81
CA ILE A 88 -1.04 29.19 6.33
C ILE A 88 -2.24 29.65 7.16
N LEU A 89 -2.19 29.42 8.47
CA LEU A 89 -2.98 30.16 9.44
C LEU A 89 -2.47 31.60 9.42
N SER A 90 -3.02 32.40 8.52
CA SER A 90 -2.87 33.85 8.56
C SER A 90 -3.77 34.35 9.68
N THR A 91 -3.22 34.49 10.88
CA THR A 91 -3.85 35.25 11.95
C THR A 91 -3.75 36.74 11.60
N LYS A 92 -4.89 37.39 11.36
CA LYS A 92 -5.02 38.83 11.52
C LYS A 92 -6.41 39.18 12.00
#